data_AF-U3CA24-F1
#
_entry.id   AF-U3CA24-F1
#
_cell.length_a   1.000
_cell.length_b   1.000
_cell.length_c   1.000
_cell.angle_alpha   90.00
_cell.angle_beta   90.00
_cell.angle_gamma   90.00
#
_symmetry.space_group_name_H-M   'P 1'
#
loop_
_entity.id
_entity.type
_entity.pdbx_description
1 polymer ?
#
loop_
_entity_poly.entity_id
_entity_poly.type
_entity_poly.pdbx_seq_one_letter_code
_entity_poly.pdbx_strand_id
1 'polypeptide(L)'
;MFKRSDLKSIDFKNDQLEFYRGLYSTYYNQFAFRVAASEESIRITRAPKLEKDNGLLFWLAAELQENWSGREQYFQRFIQSSDFKEISESEFNSMVFSRCGELITKPSLPLSSGNFIGALAMCTMETELTVDLFAEYDNEYIHFI
;
A
#
# COMPACT_ATOMS: atom_id res chain seq x y z
N MET A 1 9.66 3.48 10.24
CA MET A 1 8.29 3.77 9.77
C MET A 1 7.96 5.24 9.87
N PHE A 2 7.33 5.76 8.83
CA PHE A 2 6.85 7.14 8.77
C PHE A 2 5.64 7.34 9.69
N LYS A 3 5.36 8.59 10.02
CA LYS A 3 4.24 9.02 10.85
C LYS A 3 3.38 10.02 10.09
N ARG A 4 2.12 10.21 10.52
CA ARG A 4 1.22 11.23 9.95
C ARG A 4 1.84 12.63 9.92
N SER A 5 2.68 12.98 10.90
CA SER A 5 3.38 14.26 10.94
C SER A 5 4.29 14.49 9.73
N ASP A 6 4.83 13.41 9.16
CA ASP A 6 5.82 13.47 8.09
C ASP A 6 5.18 13.98 6.79
N LEU A 7 3.86 13.80 6.63
CA LEU A 7 3.08 14.31 5.51
C LEU A 7 3.13 15.83 5.36
N LYS A 8 3.39 16.57 6.45
CA LYS A 8 3.48 18.04 6.42
C LYS A 8 4.70 18.55 5.67
N SER A 9 5.69 17.69 5.45
CA SER A 9 6.96 18.03 4.80
C SER A 9 6.99 17.67 3.32
N ILE A 10 5.93 17.05 2.79
CA ILE A 10 5.86 16.61 1.39
C ILE A 10 5.61 17.80 0.47
N ASP A 11 6.44 17.92 -0.55
CA ASP A 11 6.14 18.74 -1.72
C ASP A 11 5.35 17.91 -2.75
N PHE A 12 4.02 18.00 -2.72
CA PHE A 12 3.13 17.28 -3.64
C PHE A 12 3.26 17.70 -5.11
N LYS A 13 4.02 18.76 -5.41
CA LYS A 13 4.32 19.18 -6.79
C LYS A 13 5.64 18.60 -7.31
N ASN A 14 6.33 17.79 -6.51
CA ASN A 14 7.55 17.14 -6.93
C ASN A 14 7.23 15.98 -7.88
N ASP A 15 7.59 16.14 -9.15
CA ASP A 15 7.44 15.12 -10.19
C ASP A 15 8.20 13.82 -9.88
N GLN A 16 9.07 13.80 -8.87
CA GLN A 16 9.78 12.61 -8.43
C GLN A 16 8.99 11.71 -7.46
N LEU A 17 7.79 12.11 -7.01
CA LEU A 17 7.02 11.35 -6.02
C LEU A 17 6.56 9.97 -6.52
N GLU A 18 6.39 9.80 -7.83
CA GLU A 18 6.02 8.50 -8.43
C GLU A 18 7.21 7.54 -8.55
N PHE A 19 8.44 8.03 -8.37
CA PHE A 19 9.65 7.25 -8.53
C PHE A 19 10.19 6.79 -7.18
N TYR A 20 10.06 5.50 -6.92
CA TYR A 20 10.78 4.83 -5.84
C TYR A 20 11.69 3.74 -6.41
N ARG A 21 12.94 3.68 -5.95
CA ARG A 21 13.93 2.75 -6.49
C ARG A 21 13.54 1.32 -6.18
N GLY A 22 13.48 0.48 -7.22
CA GLY A 22 13.19 -0.94 -7.07
C GLY A 22 11.73 -1.25 -6.76
N LEU A 23 10.83 -0.30 -7.02
CA LEU A 23 9.39 -0.49 -6.94
C LEU A 23 8.93 -1.51 -7.98
N TYR A 24 8.20 -2.54 -7.56
CA TYR A 24 7.57 -3.50 -8.45
C TYR A 24 6.21 -3.94 -7.89
N SER A 25 5.28 -4.27 -8.78
CA SER A 25 3.88 -4.49 -8.41
C SER A 25 3.33 -5.74 -9.07
N THR A 26 2.58 -6.53 -8.29
CA THR A 26 1.76 -7.63 -8.79
C THR A 26 0.31 -7.21 -8.75
N TYR A 27 -0.41 -7.37 -9.86
CA TYR A 27 -1.80 -6.96 -9.99
C TYR A 27 -2.71 -8.18 -10.24
N TYR A 28 -3.73 -8.32 -9.41
CA TYR A 28 -4.80 -9.30 -9.55
C TYR A 28 -6.06 -8.53 -9.94
N ASN A 29 -6.41 -8.57 -11.23
CA ASN A 29 -7.64 -7.97 -11.73
C ASN A 29 -8.86 -8.86 -11.41
N GLN A 30 -10.06 -8.39 -11.73
CA GLN A 30 -11.33 -9.10 -11.50
C GLN A 30 -11.37 -10.56 -12.02
N PHE A 31 -10.57 -10.92 -13.02
CA PHE A 31 -10.53 -12.27 -13.59
C PHE A 31 -9.61 -13.22 -12.81
N ALA A 32 -8.84 -12.71 -11.84
CA ALA A 32 -8.02 -13.50 -10.93
C ALA A 32 -8.82 -14.06 -9.75
N PHE A 33 -10.08 -13.66 -9.57
CA PHE A 33 -10.97 -14.07 -8.50
C PHE A 33 -11.89 -15.21 -8.94
N ARG A 34 -12.30 -16.07 -8.00
CA ARG A 34 -13.25 -17.17 -8.21
C ARG A 34 -14.63 -16.67 -8.65
N VAL A 35 -15.04 -15.53 -8.11
CA VAL A 35 -16.26 -14.82 -8.49
C VAL A 35 -15.82 -13.46 -9.01
N ALA A 36 -16.07 -13.18 -10.29
CA ALA A 36 -15.76 -11.88 -10.86
C ALA A 36 -16.81 -10.86 -10.38
N ALA A 37 -16.40 -9.95 -9.50
CA ALA A 37 -17.11 -8.70 -9.26
C ALA A 37 -16.50 -7.59 -10.14
N SER A 38 -17.32 -6.62 -10.58
CA SER A 38 -16.91 -5.63 -11.59
C SER A 38 -15.78 -4.69 -11.19
N GLU A 39 -15.47 -4.59 -9.89
CA GLU A 39 -14.49 -3.64 -9.34
C GLU A 39 -13.48 -4.28 -8.39
N GLU A 40 -13.53 -5.61 -8.19
CA GLU A 40 -12.60 -6.26 -7.26
C GLU A 40 -11.21 -6.39 -7.90
N SER A 41 -10.21 -5.85 -7.21
CA SER A 41 -8.81 -6.02 -7.57
C SER A 41 -7.93 -6.00 -6.34
N ILE A 42 -6.75 -6.61 -6.44
CA ILE A 42 -5.69 -6.54 -5.45
C ILE A 42 -4.42 -6.06 -6.14
N ARG A 43 -3.74 -5.08 -5.56
CA ARG A 43 -2.37 -4.74 -5.93
C ARG A 43 -1.43 -4.94 -4.75
N ILE A 44 -0.33 -5.63 -5.02
CA ILE A 44 0.77 -5.81 -4.07
C ILE A 44 1.98 -5.09 -4.64
N THR A 45 2.34 -3.96 -4.06
CA THR A 45 3.52 -3.17 -4.45
C THR A 45 4.63 -3.38 -3.42
N ARG A 46 5.87 -3.55 -3.89
CA ARG A 46 7.02 -3.90 -3.05
C ARG A 46 8.27 -3.15 -3.49
N ALA A 47 9.19 -2.92 -2.55
CA ALA A 47 10.52 -2.41 -2.86
C ALA A 47 11.53 -2.81 -1.78
N PRO A 48 12.82 -2.99 -2.13
CA PRO A 48 13.86 -3.23 -1.14
C PRO A 48 13.99 -2.02 -0.21
N LYS A 49 14.22 -2.27 1.07
CA LYS A 49 14.40 -1.21 2.05
C LYS A 49 15.76 -0.56 1.91
N LEU A 50 15.79 0.77 1.90
CA LEU A 50 17.01 1.57 1.88
C LEU A 50 17.39 2.00 3.30
N GLU A 51 18.70 2.12 3.56
CA GLU A 51 19.18 2.63 4.85
C GLU A 51 18.64 4.04 5.13
N LYS A 52 18.14 4.24 6.34
CA LYS A 52 17.56 5.52 6.83
C LYS A 52 16.27 5.96 6.11
N ASP A 53 15.69 5.11 5.28
CA ASP A 53 14.35 5.33 4.73
C ASP A 53 13.29 4.94 5.78
N ASN A 54 12.24 5.74 5.88
CA ASN A 54 11.10 5.49 6.77
C ASN A 54 9.87 4.94 6.03
N GLY A 55 9.94 4.78 4.71
CA GLY A 55 8.90 4.21 3.85
C GLY A 55 7.90 5.23 3.30
N LEU A 56 8.00 6.52 3.63
CA LEU A 56 7.03 7.52 3.20
C LEU A 56 7.01 7.69 1.67
N LEU A 57 8.19 7.85 1.06
CA LEU A 57 8.30 8.01 -0.40
C LEU A 57 7.90 6.73 -1.13
N PHE A 58 8.18 5.56 -0.56
CA PHE A 58 7.70 4.30 -1.09
C PHE A 58 6.18 4.26 -1.14
N TRP A 59 5.52 4.61 -0.03
CA TRP A 59 4.07 4.57 0.06
C TRP A 59 3.42 5.55 -0.93
N LEU A 60 3.92 6.79 -1.01
CA LEU A 60 3.43 7.78 -1.96
C LEU A 60 3.60 7.33 -3.41
N ALA A 61 4.76 6.74 -3.75
CA ALA A 61 4.99 6.21 -5.08
C ALA A 61 4.07 5.03 -5.40
N ALA A 62 3.82 4.14 -4.42
CA ALA A 62 2.92 3.01 -4.56
C ALA A 62 1.46 3.45 -4.75
N GLU A 63 1.03 4.48 -4.02
CA GLU A 63 -0.29 5.11 -4.19
C GLU A 63 -0.43 5.77 -5.55
N LEU A 64 0.61 6.46 -6.05
CA LEU A 64 0.58 7.10 -7.36
C LEU A 64 0.46 6.11 -8.53
N GLN A 65 0.74 4.82 -8.31
CA GLN A 65 0.48 3.77 -9.30
C GLN A 65 -1.01 3.43 -9.51
N GLU A 66 -1.94 3.93 -8.69
CA GLU A 66 -3.42 3.72 -8.80
C GLU A 66 -4.08 4.34 -10.06
N ASN A 67 -3.32 4.67 -11.11
CA ASN A 67 -3.82 5.41 -12.27
C ASN A 67 -4.60 6.67 -11.83
N TRP A 68 -3.86 7.62 -11.26
CA TRP A 68 -4.39 8.94 -10.90
C TRP A 68 -4.64 9.85 -12.12
N SER A 69 -4.49 9.35 -13.36
CA SER A 69 -4.66 10.17 -14.57
C SER A 69 -6.01 10.89 -14.60
N GLY A 70 -5.97 12.22 -14.63
CA GLY A 70 -7.15 13.08 -14.57
C GLY A 70 -7.76 13.27 -13.17
N ARG A 71 -7.13 12.71 -12.13
CA ARG A 71 -7.53 12.76 -10.72
C ARG A 71 -6.43 13.29 -9.80
N GLU A 72 -5.29 13.70 -10.34
CA GLU A 72 -4.08 14.11 -9.60
C GLU A 72 -4.37 15.26 -8.62
N GLN A 73 -5.30 16.16 -9.00
CA GLN A 73 -5.76 17.26 -8.14
C GLN A 73 -6.41 16.82 -6.83
N TYR A 74 -6.89 15.57 -6.74
CA TYR A 74 -7.48 15.00 -5.54
C TYR A 74 -6.48 14.22 -4.69
N PHE A 75 -5.32 13.85 -5.25
CA PHE A 75 -4.32 13.00 -4.60
C PHE A 75 -3.87 13.58 -3.25
N GLN A 76 -3.49 14.86 -3.24
CA GLN A 76 -3.07 15.52 -2.00
C GLN A 76 -4.16 15.44 -0.92
N ARG A 77 -5.42 15.72 -1.28
CA ARG A 77 -6.52 15.70 -0.32
C ARG A 77 -6.76 14.28 0.20
N PHE A 78 -6.70 13.27 -0.66
CA PHE A 78 -6.82 11.85 -0.30
C PHE A 78 -5.74 11.43 0.72
N ILE A 79 -4.48 11.75 0.45
CA ILE A 79 -3.36 11.45 1.37
C ILE A 79 -3.52 12.19 2.70
N GLN A 80 -3.94 13.45 2.67
CA GLN A 80 -4.10 14.28 3.88
C GLN A 80 -5.31 13.89 4.72
N SER A 81 -6.38 13.36 4.11
CA SER A 81 -7.60 12.93 4.80
C SER A 81 -7.53 11.49 5.32
N SER A 82 -6.60 10.69 4.82
CA SER A 82 -6.37 9.31 5.27
C SER A 82 -6.09 9.26 6.78
N ASP A 83 -6.72 8.31 7.47
CA ASP A 83 -6.39 8.00 8.86
C ASP A 83 -5.41 6.83 8.94
N PHE A 84 -4.47 6.90 9.89
CA PHE A 84 -3.37 5.95 10.01
C PHE A 84 -3.50 5.22 11.33
N LYS A 85 -3.72 3.90 11.25
CA LYS A 85 -3.75 3.03 12.42
C LYS A 85 -2.54 2.11 12.38
N GLU A 86 -1.70 2.18 13.41
CA GLU A 86 -0.66 1.17 13.62
C GLU A 86 -1.30 -0.19 13.89
N ILE A 87 -0.80 -1.22 13.21
CA ILE A 87 -1.27 -2.59 13.35
C ILE A 87 -0.08 -3.54 13.56
N SER A 88 -0.33 -4.65 14.23
CA SER A 88 0.65 -5.71 14.41
C SER A 88 0.87 -6.51 13.13
N GLU A 89 1.97 -7.26 13.06
CA GLU A 89 2.25 -8.21 11.98
C GLU A 89 1.12 -9.24 11.79
N SER A 90 0.58 -9.73 12.90
CA SER A 90 -0.53 -10.70 12.89
C SER A 90 -1.78 -10.09 12.28
N GLU A 91 -2.10 -8.84 12.60
CA GLU A 91 -3.24 -8.12 12.02
C GLU A 91 -3.02 -7.90 10.51
N PHE A 92 -1.85 -7.39 10.11
CA PHE A 92 -1.50 -7.22 8.69
C PHE A 92 -1.66 -8.52 7.90
N ASN A 93 -1.04 -9.60 8.37
CA ASN A 93 -1.09 -10.90 7.69
C ASN A 93 -2.51 -11.46 7.65
N SER A 94 -3.31 -11.26 8.69
CA SER A 94 -4.72 -11.69 8.72
C SER A 94 -5.57 -10.94 7.69
N MET A 95 -5.37 -9.62 7.56
CA MET A 95 -6.09 -8.79 6.60
C MET A 95 -5.72 -9.15 5.16
N VAL A 96 -4.42 -9.32 4.87
CA VAL A 96 -3.93 -9.80 3.57
C VAL A 96 -4.50 -11.18 3.23
N PHE A 97 -4.43 -12.12 4.18
CA PHE A 97 -4.95 -13.48 4.00
C PHE A 97 -6.45 -13.48 3.68
N SER A 98 -7.24 -12.68 4.40
CA SER A 98 -8.67 -12.55 4.18
C SER A 98 -8.99 -12.02 2.78
N ARG A 99 -8.28 -10.98 2.32
CA ARG A 99 -8.51 -10.38 0.99
C ARG A 99 -8.08 -11.31 -0.15
N CYS A 100 -7.02 -12.09 0.04
CA CYS A 100 -6.57 -13.07 -0.96
C CYS A 100 -7.41 -14.36 -0.98
N GLY A 101 -8.48 -14.45 -0.17
CA GLY A 101 -9.29 -15.65 0.01
C GLY A 101 -9.89 -16.20 -1.28
N GLU A 102 -10.42 -15.29 -2.11
CA GLU A 102 -11.15 -15.60 -3.35
C GLU A 102 -10.25 -15.67 -4.59
N LEU A 103 -8.95 -15.41 -4.49
CA LEU A 103 -8.04 -15.54 -5.62
C LEU A 103 -7.94 -17.01 -6.08
N ILE A 104 -7.98 -17.20 -7.40
CA ILE A 104 -7.75 -18.50 -8.05
C ILE A 104 -6.31 -18.96 -7.80
N THR A 105 -5.35 -18.06 -8.01
CA THR A 105 -3.92 -18.26 -7.69
C THR A 105 -3.52 -17.26 -6.63
N LYS A 106 -3.18 -17.76 -5.45
CA LYS A 106 -2.84 -16.93 -4.29
C LYS A 106 -1.36 -16.54 -4.29
N PRO A 107 -0.99 -15.34 -3.80
CA PRO A 107 0.40 -15.06 -3.50
C PRO A 107 0.92 -16.00 -2.41
N SER A 108 2.25 -16.11 -2.30
CA SER A 108 2.87 -16.77 -1.15
C SER A 108 2.61 -15.94 0.11
N LEU A 109 2.06 -16.57 1.16
CA LEU A 109 1.75 -15.94 2.43
C LEU A 109 2.55 -16.60 3.58
N PRO A 110 3.08 -15.83 4.55
CA PRO A 110 3.07 -14.36 4.62
C PRO A 110 3.83 -13.72 3.45
N LEU A 111 3.49 -12.47 3.12
CA LEU A 111 4.06 -11.81 1.93
C LEU A 111 5.57 -11.59 2.04
N SER A 112 6.09 -11.43 3.28
CA SER A 112 7.52 -11.37 3.58
C SER A 112 7.90 -12.44 4.59
N SER A 113 9.17 -12.84 4.54
CA SER A 113 9.84 -13.65 5.56
C SER A 113 10.91 -12.85 6.32
N GLY A 114 10.98 -11.53 6.11
CA GLY A 114 11.91 -10.64 6.80
C GLY A 114 11.52 -10.40 8.25
N ASN A 115 12.33 -9.64 8.99
CA ASN A 115 11.97 -9.25 10.35
C ASN A 115 10.99 -8.07 10.31
N PHE A 116 9.82 -8.23 10.92
CA PHE A 116 8.81 -7.19 11.00
C PHE A 116 9.29 -5.98 11.82
N ILE A 117 9.05 -4.77 11.30
CA ILE A 117 9.38 -3.51 11.98
C ILE A 117 8.11 -2.75 12.37
N GLY A 118 7.11 -2.73 11.48
CA GLY A 118 5.85 -2.04 11.75
C GLY A 118 4.90 -2.10 10.56
N ALA A 119 3.62 -1.82 10.80
CA ALA A 119 2.63 -1.72 9.75
C ALA A 119 1.56 -0.67 10.08
N LEU A 120 0.95 -0.15 9.01
CA LEU A 120 -0.12 0.84 9.05
C LEU A 120 -1.30 0.31 8.23
N ALA A 121 -2.50 0.35 8.82
CA ALA A 121 -3.75 0.32 8.08
C ALA A 121 -4.22 1.75 7.86
N MET A 122 -4.54 2.06 6.62
CA MET A 122 -5.02 3.36 6.19
C MET A 122 -6.48 3.25 5.73
N CYS A 123 -7.31 4.14 6.27
CA CYS A 123 -8.73 4.21 5.97
C CYS A 123 -9.11 5.63 5.56
N THR A 124 -9.94 5.77 4.53
CA THR A 124 -10.55 7.06 4.14
C THR A 124 -12.03 7.07 4.47
N MET A 125 -12.49 8.09 5.21
CA MET A 125 -13.88 8.21 5.68
C MET A 125 -14.92 8.46 4.57
N GLU A 126 -14.50 8.69 3.32
CA GLU A 126 -15.39 8.97 2.19
C GLU A 126 -15.79 7.68 1.42
N THR A 127 -15.14 6.53 1.65
CA THR A 127 -15.40 5.28 0.93
C THR A 127 -15.33 4.08 1.88
N GLU A 128 -16.44 3.34 2.02
CA GLU A 128 -16.45 2.09 2.78
C GLU A 128 -15.42 1.10 2.20
N LEU A 129 -14.52 0.60 3.07
CA LEU A 129 -13.72 -0.63 2.95
C LEU A 129 -12.52 -0.71 1.98
N THR A 130 -11.88 0.39 1.59
CA THR A 130 -10.49 0.29 1.11
C THR A 130 -9.53 0.35 2.30
N VAL A 131 -9.00 -0.81 2.70
CA VAL A 131 -7.89 -0.90 3.63
C VAL A 131 -6.63 -0.90 2.78
N ASP A 132 -6.03 0.28 2.64
CA ASP A 132 -4.64 0.39 2.23
C ASP A 132 -3.78 -0.10 3.40
N LEU A 133 -2.94 -1.10 3.15
CA LEU A 133 -2.03 -1.67 4.12
C LEU A 133 -0.60 -1.37 3.70
N PHE A 134 0.17 -0.76 4.60
CA PHE A 134 1.61 -0.61 4.48
C PHE A 134 2.30 -1.46 5.55
N ALA A 135 3.35 -2.18 5.17
CA ALA A 135 4.22 -2.88 6.11
C ALA A 135 5.69 -2.60 5.81
N GLU A 136 6.46 -2.45 6.88
CA GLU A 136 7.90 -2.31 6.88
C GLU A 136 8.53 -3.55 7.51
N TYR A 137 9.40 -4.20 6.74
CA TYR A 137 10.31 -5.24 7.21
C TYR A 137 11.74 -4.69 7.14
N ASP A 138 12.69 -5.40 7.73
CA ASP A 138 14.12 -5.04 7.69
C ASP A 138 14.71 -5.02 6.28
N ASN A 139 14.19 -5.85 5.39
CA ASN A 139 14.67 -6.03 4.02
C ASN A 139 13.80 -5.34 2.95
N GLU A 140 12.54 -5.01 3.23
CA GLU A 140 11.60 -4.48 2.23
C GLU A 140 10.44 -3.66 2.81
N TYR A 141 9.78 -2.92 1.92
CA TYR A 141 8.48 -2.32 2.14
C TYR A 141 7.43 -3.05 1.30
N ILE A 142 6.22 -3.18 1.85
CA ILE A 142 5.07 -3.78 1.19
C ILE A 142 3.88 -2.82 1.30
N HIS A 143 3.22 -2.58 0.18
CA HIS A 143 1.95 -1.88 0.07
C HIS A 143 0.93 -2.84 -0.53
N PHE A 144 -0.24 -2.94 0.09
CA PHE A 144 -1.30 -3.85 -0.30
C PHE A 144 -2.62 -3.07 -0.33
N ILE A 145 -3.29 -3.08 -1.48
CA ILE A 145 -4.60 -2.46 -1.69
C ILE A 145 -5.55 -3.48 -2.33
#